data_AF-A0A962FHA9-F1
#
_entry.id   AF-A0A962FHA9-F1
#
_cell.length_a   1.000
_cell.length_b   1.000
_cell.length_c   1.000
_cell.angle_alpha   90.00
_cell.angle_beta   90.00
_cell.angle_gamma   90.00
#
_symmetry.space_group_name_H-M   'P 1'
#
loop_
_entity.id
_entity.type
_entity.pdbx_description
1 polymer ?
#
loop_
_entity_poly.entity_id
_entity_poly.type
_entity_poly.pdbx_seq_one_letter_code
_entity_poly.pdbx_strand_id
1 'polypeptide(L)' 'MQDKPKDGLTYAQAGVDIDAGTRMVELIKPHVRSTRRSGA' A
#
# COMPACT_ATOMS: atom_id res chain seq x y z
N MET A 1 -28.13 -21.56 -11.73
CA MET A 1 -27.70 -20.56 -10.72
C MET A 1 -26.22 -20.81 -10.48
N GLN A 2 -25.33 -19.93 -10.95
CA GLN A 2 -23.89 -20.07 -10.69
C GLN A 2 -23.59 -19.44 -9.32
N ASP A 3 -23.17 -20.27 -8.38
CA ASP A 3 -22.70 -19.83 -7.07
C ASP A 3 -21.29 -19.28 -7.25
N LYS A 4 -21.16 -17.94 -7.26
CA LYS A 4 -19.88 -17.26 -7.38
C LYS A 4 -19.19 -17.39 -6.01
N PRO A 5 -18.00 -18.01 -5.90
CA PRO A 5 -17.33 -18.14 -4.62
C PRO A 5 -17.17 -16.73 -4.03
N LYS A 6 -17.53 -16.58 -2.74
CA LYS A 6 -17.39 -15.30 -2.04
C LYS A 6 -15.92 -14.90 -2.10
N ASP A 7 -15.60 -13.93 -2.94
CA ASP A 7 -14.26 -13.38 -3.08
C ASP A 7 -13.76 -13.08 -1.66
N GLY A 8 -12.68 -13.74 -1.25
CA GLY A 8 -12.08 -13.54 0.07
C GLY A 8 -11.80 -12.06 0.28
N LEU A 9 -11.85 -11.59 1.54
CA LEU A 9 -11.68 -10.18 1.89
C LEU A 9 -10.45 -9.60 1.18
N THR A 10 -10.69 -8.78 0.17
CA THR A 10 -9.64 -8.06 -0.55
C THR A 10 -9.08 -6.98 0.37
N TYR A 11 -7.81 -6.61 0.19
CA TYR A 11 -7.23 -5.47 0.92
C TYR A 11 -8.10 -4.20 0.80
N ALA A 12 -8.73 -3.98 -0.36
CA ALA A 12 -9.67 -2.89 -0.57
C ALA A 12 -10.92 -2.98 0.31
N GLN A 13 -11.48 -4.18 0.53
CA GLN A 13 -12.60 -4.40 1.45
C GLN A 13 -12.22 -4.20 2.91
N ALA A 14 -10.94 -4.31 3.27
CA ALA A 14 -10.42 -3.94 4.58
C ALA A 14 -10.14 -2.42 4.71
N GLY A 15 -10.48 -1.62 3.69
CA GLY A 15 -10.24 -0.18 3.65
C GLY A 15 -8.79 0.20 3.28
N VAL A 16 -8.02 -0.73 2.72
CA VAL A 16 -6.63 -0.48 2.31
C VAL A 16 -6.58 -0.04 0.86
N ASP A 17 -6.06 1.17 0.64
CA ASP A 17 -5.78 1.73 -0.68
C ASP A 17 -4.27 1.63 -0.99
N ILE A 18 -3.93 0.74 -1.93
CA ILE A 18 -2.55 0.45 -2.32
C ILE A 18 -1.95 1.61 -3.12
N ASP A 19 -2.73 2.21 -4.02
CA ASP A 19 -2.26 3.27 -4.90
C ASP A 19 -1.99 4.55 -4.11
N ALA A 20 -2.84 4.87 -3.13
CA ALA A 20 -2.60 5.95 -2.18
C ALA A 20 -1.29 5.74 -1.40
N GLY A 21 -1.02 4.49 -0.99
CA GLY A 21 0.22 4.11 -0.32
C GLY A 21 1.45 4.33 -1.20
N THR A 22 1.43 3.85 -2.44
CA THR A 22 2.53 4.03 -3.39
C THR A 22 2.81 5.51 -3.65
N ARG A 23 1.76 6.31 -3.85
CA ARG A 23 1.89 7.76 -4.05
C ARG A 23 2.54 8.43 -2.84
N MET A 24 2.13 8.07 -1.63
CA MET A 24 2.74 8.61 -0.40
C MET A 24 4.24 8.29 -0.36
N VAL A 25 4.62 7.05 -0.67
CA VAL A 25 6.03 6.64 -0.69
C VAL A 25 6.84 7.51 -1.65
N GLU A 26 6.37 7.73 -2.88
CA GLU A 26 7.07 8.60 -3.84
C GLU A 26 7.26 10.03 -3.32
N LEU A 27 6.24 10.59 -2.65
CA LEU A 27 6.31 11.94 -2.10
C LEU A 27 7.32 12.06 -0.94
N ILE A 28 7.42 11.06 -0.08
CA ILE A 28 8.28 11.14 1.12
C ILE A 28 9.72 10.69 0.88
N LYS A 29 10.00 9.95 -0.20
CA LYS A 29 11.34 9.44 -0.55
C LYS A 29 12.49 10.44 -0.34
N PRO A 30 12.43 11.70 -0.83
CA PRO A 30 13.54 12.65 -0.64
C PRO A 30 13.76 13.00 0.84
N HIS A 31 12.70 13.10 1.64
CA HIS A 31 12.76 13.41 3.06
C HIS A 31 13.31 12.23 3.89
N VAL A 32 12.92 11.01 3.54
CA VAL A 32 13.48 9.81 4.18
C VAL A 32 14.95 9.64 3.82
N ARG A 33 15.32 9.90 2.56
CA ARG A 33 16.71 9.79 2.09
C ARG A 33 17.66 10.75 2.82
N SER A 34 17.23 11.97 3.14
CA SER A 34 18.08 12.96 3.83
C SER A 34 18.41 12.57 5.27
N THR A 35 17.62 11.71 5.90
CA THR A 35 17.79 11.28 7.29
C THR A 35 18.30 9.84 7.42
N ARG A 36 18.67 9.22 6.29
CA ARG A 36 19.07 7.82 6.23
C ARG A 36 20.40 7.59 6.95
N ARG A 37 20.41 6.62 7.88
CA ARG A 37 21.58 6.24 8.67
C ARG A 37 22.42 5.21 7.92
N SER A 38 23.70 5.07 8.28
CA SER A 38 24.53 3.97 7.77
C SER A 38 23.89 2.61 8.08
N GLY A 39 23.68 1.78 7.07
CA GLY A 39 23.06 0.45 7.20
C GLY A 39 21.53 0.40 7.06
N ALA A 40 20.86 1.55 6.99
CA ALA A 40 19.50 1.65 6.44
C ALA A 40 19.55 1.71 4.90
#